data_AF-A0A4Q2X4Q8-F1
#
_entry.id   AF-A0A4Q2X4Q8-F1
#
_cell.length_a   1.000
_cell.length_b   1.000
_cell.length_c   1.000
_cell.angle_alpha   90.00
_cell.angle_beta   90.00
_cell.angle_gamma   90.00
#
_symmetry.space_group_name_H-M   'P 1'
#
loop_
_entity.id
_entity.type
_entity.pdbx_description
1 polymer ?
#
loop_
_entity_poly.entity_id
_entity_poly.type
_entity_poly.pdbx_seq_one_letter_code
_entity_poly.pdbx_strand_id
1 'polypeptide(L)'
;MSIVEDISDQIGERLTKAREGAGLTVDDVMFKTRIPRSVVNALEAGDFSVFSSPTYAKSFLSQYSSYLNVDARLWLDALEPASFISGDIVRPLWEAPNSVREEPFSA
;
A
#
# COMPACT_ATOMS: atom_id res chain seq x y z
N MET A 1 -4.40 4.03 24.55
CA MET A 1 -4.46 2.76 23.82
C MET A 1 -5.53 2.92 22.77
N SER A 2 -5.12 3.15 21.52
CA SER A 2 -6.01 3.57 20.43
C SER A 2 -6.52 2.35 19.68
N ILE A 3 -7.84 2.31 19.42
CA ILE A 3 -8.54 1.22 18.73
C ILE A 3 -7.92 0.88 17.36
N VAL A 4 -7.24 1.85 16.73
CA VAL A 4 -6.59 1.70 15.42
C VAL A 4 -5.30 0.87 15.44
N GLU A 5 -4.52 0.89 16.53
CA GLU A 5 -3.28 0.10 16.65
C GLU A 5 -3.61 -1.40 16.77
N ASP A 6 -4.60 -1.72 17.63
CA ASP A 6 -5.05 -3.09 17.89
C ASP A 6 -5.60 -3.77 16.62
N ILE A 7 -6.25 -2.98 15.74
CA ILE A 7 -6.71 -3.47 14.44
C ILE A 7 -5.50 -3.83 13.55
N SER A 8 -4.53 -2.93 13.39
CA SER A 8 -3.35 -3.17 12.52
C SER A 8 -2.50 -4.38 12.96
N ASP A 9 -2.30 -4.57 14.27
CA ASP A 9 -1.53 -5.70 14.79
C ASP A 9 -2.24 -7.05 14.51
N GLN A 10 -3.57 -7.07 14.62
CA GLN A 10 -4.37 -8.27 14.39
C GLN A 10 -4.33 -8.76 12.93
N ILE A 11 -4.19 -7.87 11.94
CA ILE A 11 -4.06 -8.32 10.54
C ILE A 11 -2.66 -8.86 10.25
N GLY A 12 -1.61 -8.25 10.80
CA GLY A 12 -0.24 -8.71 10.62
C GLY A 12 -0.05 -10.14 11.13
N GLU A 13 -0.58 -10.43 12.32
CA GLU A 13 -0.55 -11.78 12.89
C GLU A 13 -1.33 -12.79 12.02
N ARG A 14 -2.50 -12.40 11.50
CA ARG A 14 -3.32 -13.26 10.61
C ARG A 14 -2.60 -13.57 9.30
N LEU A 15 -1.98 -12.58 8.68
CA LEU A 15 -1.19 -12.76 7.45
C LEU A 15 0.00 -13.68 7.68
N THR A 16 0.73 -13.47 8.78
CA THR A 16 1.87 -14.30 9.18
C THR A 16 1.45 -15.77 9.33
N LYS A 17 0.40 -16.02 10.12
CA LYS A 17 -0.14 -17.36 10.35
C LYS A 17 -0.62 -18.03 9.06
N ALA A 18 -1.25 -17.28 8.15
CA ALA A 18 -1.71 -17.82 6.88
C ALA A 18 -0.55 -18.20 5.96
N ARG A 19 0.49 -17.34 5.86
CA ARG A 19 1.71 -17.65 5.09
C ARG A 19 2.39 -18.91 5.62
N GLU A 20 2.61 -18.98 6.93
CA GLU A 20 3.28 -20.10 7.58
C GLU A 20 2.45 -21.39 7.53
N GLY A 21 1.13 -21.29 7.70
CA GLY A 21 0.22 -22.42 7.55
C GLY A 21 0.18 -22.98 6.12
N ALA A 22 0.49 -22.17 5.11
CA ALA A 22 0.68 -22.59 3.73
C ALA A 22 2.11 -23.14 3.44
N GLY A 23 3.01 -23.13 4.43
CA GLY A 23 4.41 -23.58 4.28
C GLY A 23 5.25 -22.66 3.40
N LEU A 24 4.87 -21.39 3.25
CA LEU A 24 5.54 -20.43 2.38
C LEU A 24 6.57 -19.60 3.15
N THR A 25 7.74 -19.39 2.55
CA THR A 25 8.69 -18.38 3.02
C THR A 25 8.31 -16.99 2.48
N VAL A 26 8.88 -15.93 3.06
CA VAL A 26 8.75 -14.58 2.51
C VAL A 26 9.29 -14.51 1.07
N ASP A 27 10.36 -15.23 0.75
CA ASP A 27 10.90 -15.27 -0.62
C ASP A 27 9.94 -15.93 -1.60
N ASP A 28 9.24 -16.99 -1.18
CA ASP A 28 8.22 -17.65 -2.01
C ASP A 28 7.09 -16.67 -2.35
N VAL A 29 6.60 -15.96 -1.33
CA VAL A 29 5.57 -14.93 -1.51
C VAL A 29 6.07 -13.84 -2.47
N MET A 30 7.26 -13.30 -2.25
CA MET A 30 7.83 -12.26 -3.11
C MET A 30 7.94 -12.74 -4.57
N PHE A 31 8.40 -13.96 -4.79
CA PHE A 31 8.53 -14.53 -6.13
C PHE A 31 7.16 -14.68 -6.82
N LYS A 32 6.15 -15.14 -6.09
CA LYS A 32 4.80 -15.43 -6.61
C LYS A 32 3.95 -14.17 -6.81
N THR A 33 4.06 -13.21 -5.90
CA THR A 33 3.20 -12.01 -5.88
C THR A 33 3.88 -10.75 -6.44
N ARG A 34 5.22 -10.76 -6.53
CA ARG A 34 6.06 -9.58 -6.82
C ARG A 34 5.95 -8.47 -5.78
N ILE A 35 5.39 -8.75 -4.61
CA ILE A 35 5.41 -7.82 -3.48
C ILE A 35 6.84 -7.76 -2.92
N PRO A 36 7.42 -6.58 -2.69
CA PRO A 36 8.76 -6.45 -2.12
C PRO A 36 8.86 -7.01 -0.70
N ARG A 37 10.04 -7.51 -0.32
CA ARG A 37 10.31 -8.05 1.04
C ARG A 37 9.91 -7.08 2.15
N SER A 38 10.28 -5.81 1.98
CA SER A 38 10.00 -4.76 2.95
C SER A 38 8.50 -4.58 3.18
N VAL A 39 7.71 -4.69 2.11
CA VAL A 39 6.24 -4.60 2.17
C VAL A 39 5.65 -5.84 2.84
N VAL A 40 6.09 -7.05 2.49
CA VAL A 40 5.62 -8.28 3.15
C VAL A 40 5.88 -8.22 4.65
N ASN A 41 7.10 -7.86 5.04
CA ASN A 41 7.48 -7.75 6.44
C ASN A 41 6.67 -6.67 7.17
N ALA A 42 6.44 -5.52 6.55
CA ALA A 42 5.66 -4.44 7.13
C ALA A 42 4.19 -4.84 7.34
N LEU A 43 3.57 -5.51 6.36
CA LEU A 43 2.21 -6.02 6.49
C LEU A 43 2.11 -7.08 7.60
N GLU A 44 3.07 -8.00 7.70
CA GLU A 44 3.11 -9.03 8.76
C GLU A 44 3.38 -8.43 10.15
N ALA A 45 4.10 -7.31 10.23
CA ALA A 45 4.35 -6.58 11.47
C ALA A 45 3.23 -5.59 11.84
N GLY A 46 2.21 -5.40 11.00
CA GLY A 46 1.19 -4.36 11.20
C GLY A 46 1.73 -2.93 11.05
N ASP A 47 2.94 -2.76 10.51
CA ASP A 47 3.61 -1.47 10.36
C ASP A 47 3.20 -0.79 9.05
N PHE A 48 2.08 -0.07 9.09
CA PHE A 48 1.61 0.69 7.93
C PHE A 48 2.32 2.04 7.75
N SER A 49 3.25 2.42 8.64
CA SER A 49 3.98 3.70 8.54
C SER A 49 4.98 3.74 7.39
N VAL A 50 5.39 2.56 6.89
CA VAL A 50 6.35 2.44 5.78
C VAL A 50 5.75 2.83 4.42
N PHE A 51 4.42 2.90 4.31
CA PHE A 51 3.74 3.19 3.05
C PHE A 51 3.62 4.69 2.86
N SER A 52 3.91 5.17 1.65
CA SER A 52 3.81 6.59 1.29
C SER A 52 2.36 7.10 1.22
N SER A 53 1.38 6.21 1.11
CA SER A 53 -0.04 6.57 1.15
C SER A 53 -0.93 5.40 1.61
N PRO A 54 -2.12 5.69 2.17
CA PRO A 54 -3.12 4.68 2.49
C PRO A 54 -3.57 3.86 1.28
N THR A 55 -3.66 4.49 0.10
CA THR A 55 -3.98 3.80 -1.16
C THR A 55 -2.94 2.74 -1.50
N TYR A 56 -1.66 3.04 -1.27
CA TYR A 56 -0.58 2.11 -1.54
C TYR A 56 -0.57 0.94 -0.57
N ALA A 57 -0.75 1.22 0.73
CA ALA A 57 -0.97 0.20 1.76
C ALA A 57 -2.14 -0.73 1.41
N LYS A 58 -3.30 -0.15 1.04
CA LYS A 58 -4.51 -0.89 0.66
C LYS A 58 -4.27 -1.80 -0.55
N SER A 59 -3.57 -1.32 -1.58
CA SER A 59 -3.26 -2.11 -2.78
C SER A 59 -2.48 -3.38 -2.42
N PHE A 60 -1.42 -3.24 -1.62
CA PHE A 60 -0.60 -4.38 -1.23
C PHE A 60 -1.27 -5.29 -0.21
N LEU A 61 -1.98 -4.73 0.76
CA LEU A 61 -2.76 -5.51 1.70
C LEU A 61 -3.78 -6.38 0.96
N SER A 62 -4.53 -5.80 0.01
CA SER A 62 -5.51 -6.51 -0.81
C SER A 62 -4.84 -7.64 -1.62
N GLN A 63 -3.75 -7.33 -2.32
CA GLN A 63 -3.01 -8.32 -3.11
C GLN A 63 -2.52 -9.48 -2.25
N TYR A 64 -1.94 -9.17 -1.08
CA TYR A 64 -1.35 -10.20 -0.22
C TYR A 64 -2.42 -11.05 0.47
N SER A 65 -3.49 -10.41 0.98
CA SER A 65 -4.60 -11.11 1.61
C SER A 65 -5.34 -12.02 0.62
N SER A 66 -5.53 -11.57 -0.64
CA SER A 66 -6.11 -12.41 -1.69
C SER A 66 -5.23 -13.61 -2.01
N TYR A 67 -3.91 -13.42 -2.08
CA TYR A 67 -2.96 -14.52 -2.34
C TYR A 67 -3.00 -15.59 -1.24
N LEU A 68 -3.08 -15.17 0.03
CA LEU A 68 -3.13 -16.07 1.19
C LEU A 68 -4.54 -16.56 1.56
N ASN A 69 -5.57 -16.15 0.82
CA ASN A 69 -6.98 -16.41 1.12
C ASN A 69 -7.38 -15.96 2.55
N VAL A 70 -6.89 -14.78 2.96
CA VAL A 70 -7.22 -14.12 4.23
C VAL A 70 -8.27 -13.06 3.99
N ASP A 71 -9.32 -13.05 4.82
CA ASP A 71 -10.32 -11.98 4.80
C ASP A 71 -9.79 -10.72 5.49
N ALA A 72 -9.43 -9.71 4.69
CA ALA A 72 -8.90 -8.43 5.15
C ALA A 72 -9.91 -7.27 5.02
N ARG A 73 -11.21 -7.54 4.76
CA ARG A 73 -12.20 -6.48 4.46
C ARG A 73 -12.27 -5.37 5.50
N LEU A 74 -12.33 -5.73 6.79
CA LEU A 74 -12.38 -4.76 7.89
C LEU A 74 -11.20 -3.77 7.87
N TRP A 75 -10.01 -4.24 7.49
CA TRP A 75 -8.80 -3.43 7.44
C TRP A 75 -8.72 -2.59 6.17
N LEU A 76 -9.15 -3.16 5.04
CA LEU A 76 -9.23 -2.43 3.77
C LEU A 76 -10.22 -1.26 3.85
N ASP A 77 -11.34 -1.44 4.55
CA ASP A 77 -12.33 -0.40 4.81
C ASP A 77 -11.77 0.68 5.75
N ALA A 78 -10.98 0.28 6.75
CA ALA A 78 -10.33 1.22 7.67
C ALA A 78 -9.21 2.04 7.00
N LEU A 79 -8.59 1.52 5.94
CA LEU A 79 -7.60 2.22 5.10
C LEU A 79 -8.25 3.14 4.05
N GLU A 80 -9.58 3.19 3.94
CA GLU A 80 -10.26 4.06 2.98
C GLU A 80 -9.93 5.53 3.24
N PRO A 81 -9.67 6.32 2.18
CA PRO A 81 -9.30 7.72 2.29
C PRO A 81 -10.55 8.57 2.58
N ALA A 82 -11.17 8.42 3.75
CA ALA A 82 -12.33 9.21 4.13
C ALA A 82 -12.01 10.71 4.41
N SER A 83 -10.81 11.22 4.12
CA SER A 83 -10.45 12.62 4.42
C SER A 83 -9.60 13.37 3.38
N PHE A 84 -9.27 12.82 2.21
CA PHE A 84 -8.29 13.47 1.30
C PHE A 84 -8.74 13.65 -0.15
N ILE A 85 -10.04 13.74 -0.43
CA ILE A 85 -10.49 14.54 -1.57
C ILE A 85 -10.83 15.94 -1.05
N SER A 86 -9.78 16.71 -0.74
CA SER A 86 -9.85 18.17 -0.78
C SER A 86 -8.99 18.63 -1.96
N GLY A 87 -9.59 18.54 -3.14
CA GLY A 87 -9.85 19.73 -3.95
C GLY A 87 -8.71 20.51 -4.58
N ASP A 88 -7.44 20.13 -4.50
CA ASP A 88 -6.39 20.74 -5.34
C ASP A 88 -5.66 19.70 -6.19
N ILE A 89 -5.85 19.85 -7.50
CA ILE A 89 -5.32 19.03 -8.57
C ILE A 89 -3.80 18.94 -8.46
N VAL A 90 -3.26 17.82 -7.98
CA VAL A 90 -1.85 17.50 -8.14
C VAL A 90 -1.64 17.02 -9.57
N ARG A 91 -1.07 17.89 -10.41
CA ARG A 91 -0.60 17.50 -11.75
C ARG A 91 0.52 16.44 -11.58
N PRO A 92 0.48 15.30 -12.28
CA PRO A 92 1.55 14.30 -12.19
C PRO A 92 2.90 14.88 -12.65
N LEU A 93 3.99 14.56 -11.95
CA LEU A 93 5.34 15.08 -12.20
C LEU A 93 5.93 14.69 -13.58
N TRP A 94 5.28 13.84 -14.36
CA TRP A 94 5.72 13.51 -15.73
C TRP A 94 5.21 14.51 -16.78
N GLU A 95 4.50 15.55 -16.35
CA GLU A 95 3.85 16.54 -17.22
C GLU A 95 4.55 17.92 -17.26
N ALA A 96 5.88 17.97 -17.20
CA ALA A 96 6.63 19.20 -17.47
C ALA A 96 7.96 18.95 -18.19
N PRO A 97 8.39 19.87 -19.07
CA PRO A 97 7.73 20.38 -20.26
C PRO A 97 8.40 19.79 -21.50
N ASN A 98 7.65 19.33 -22.50
CA ASN A 98 8.25 19.03 -23.80
C ASN A 98 8.77 20.35 -24.39
N SER A 99 10.09 20.51 -24.33
CA SER A 99 10.89 21.53 -24.97
C SER A 99 10.49 21.74 -26.42
N VAL A 100 10.26 23.01 -26.80
CA VAL A 100 10.39 23.67 -28.12
C VAL A 100 9.35 24.81 -28.17
N ARG A 101 9.63 26.09 -28.43
CA ARG A 101 10.82 26.88 -28.80
C ARG A 101 10.50 28.34 -28.46
N GLU A 102 11.56 29.14 -28.36
CA GLU A 102 11.63 30.55 -27.98
C GLU A 102 10.52 31.48 -28.49
N GLU A 103 9.98 32.26 -27.56
CA GLU A 103 9.44 33.60 -27.84
C GLU A 103 10.63 34.55 -28.07
N PRO A 104 10.57 35.46 -29.06
CA PRO A 104 11.07 36.80 -28.78
C PRO A 104 9.95 37.82 -28.93
N PHE A 105 9.62 38.36 -27.75
CA PHE A 105 9.45 39.78 -27.43
C PHE A 105 8.52 40.65 -28.27
N SER A 106 7.55 41.23 -27.55
CA SER A 106 6.61 42.29 -27.94
C SER A 106 7.14 43.42 -28.81
N ALA A 107 6.27 43.91 -29.68
CA ALA A 107 5.79 45.30 -29.62
C ALA A 107 4.30 45.34 -29.99
#